data_AF-A0A813ZA33-F1
#
_entry.id   AF-A0A813ZA33-F1
#
_cell.length_a   1.000
_cell.length_b   1.000
_cell.length_c   1.000
_cell.angle_alpha   90.00
_cell.angle_beta   90.00
_cell.angle_gamma   90.00
#
_symmetry.space_group_name_H-M   'P 1'
#
loop_
_entity.id
_entity.type
_entity.pdbx_description
1 polymer ?
#
loop_
_entity_poly.entity_id
_entity_poly.type
_entity_poly.pdbx_seq_one_letter_code
_entity_poly.pdbx_strand_id
1 'polypeptide(L)'
;MSGNEATRFFDTSGCLNLQRPTTGTPIISSSSSYRRYERRRPVSSSIVNRGQLKIDLYNFDHIDYADSKYVLTSPRSLEACSRLNIKPITLLPKRLADIQDDIGSEKVRLSTLSNVRDQMEVDRLAKLQRCREEREKIIREETLAHASRSRTVDPQPTHVHETSIRRRPYSETRFNPSSSLVQGLHEPTTISSVPTHSHSSTGIRYPEYEVNADLPPRPTSATRSTVSNSILKSSSARWPPPVPSPYYQNGDRDDQYDPRASTSAHFVDDVRRLNKSLQRMSTSDTVSKQHNNDRYMNGLENVKEIIERRAARSAVRDDPEVAAFEKKQYEILLGHYDHELKIQKARENARRAETEKEIERYSSLLHDLSDQTMADERRQTELRRKVDKLRHTRHLYETLQAKNYEQQLLDLQKRRYELGNDLRQKDQRTRHFIKDKQEAMDLSRSLAKSSQDLREYLRETNETFDDRAKKAELTSSVLVKKANKAPANRRHLQSSLRT
;
A
#
# COMPACT_ATOMS: atom_id res chain seq x y z
N MET A 1 41.99 17.66 -1.26
CA MET A 1 42.97 17.30 -2.31
C MET A 1 43.06 15.78 -2.36
N SER A 2 42.90 15.19 -3.55
CA SER A 2 43.09 13.78 -3.97
C SER A 2 42.42 12.67 -3.13
N GLY A 3 41.59 11.76 -3.64
CA GLY A 3 41.39 11.27 -5.01
C GLY A 3 41.62 9.75 -5.06
N ASN A 4 40.74 9.03 -5.80
CA ASN A 4 40.74 7.61 -6.20
C ASN A 4 39.93 6.67 -5.27
N GLU A 5 38.73 6.17 -5.59
CA GLU A 5 38.21 5.35 -6.73
C GLU A 5 38.82 3.95 -6.91
N ALA A 6 37.98 2.91 -6.77
CA ALA A 6 37.88 1.66 -7.57
C ALA A 6 37.17 0.54 -6.75
N THR A 7 35.87 0.24 -6.93
CA THR A 7 35.22 -0.74 -7.86
C THR A 7 35.33 -2.24 -7.53
N ARG A 8 34.14 -2.82 -7.25
CA ARG A 8 33.54 -4.14 -7.66
C ARG A 8 34.28 -5.43 -7.21
N PHE A 9 33.65 -6.55 -6.86
CA PHE A 9 32.61 -7.32 -7.58
C PHE A 9 31.91 -8.32 -6.62
N PHE A 10 30.62 -8.56 -6.87
CA PHE A 10 29.81 -9.65 -6.31
C PHE A 10 29.89 -10.87 -7.22
N ASP A 11 29.94 -12.08 -6.66
CA ASP A 11 29.53 -13.31 -7.35
C ASP A 11 28.83 -14.24 -6.35
N THR A 12 27.51 -14.41 -6.53
CA THR A 12 26.69 -15.43 -5.86
C THR A 12 25.83 -16.13 -6.90
N SER A 13 26.36 -17.23 -7.46
CA SER A 13 25.60 -18.18 -8.26
C SER A 13 25.25 -19.40 -7.41
N GLY A 14 23.98 -19.48 -6.99
CA GLY A 14 23.39 -20.64 -6.32
C GLY A 14 22.00 -20.92 -6.90
N CYS A 15 21.97 -21.72 -7.97
CA CYS A 15 20.74 -22.16 -8.63
C CYS A 15 20.02 -23.22 -7.79
N LEU A 16 18.80 -22.92 -7.32
CA LEU A 16 17.85 -23.93 -6.86
C LEU A 16 16.74 -24.07 -7.89
N ASN A 17 16.74 -25.23 -8.55
CA ASN A 17 15.66 -25.75 -9.37
C ASN A 17 14.45 -26.06 -8.47
N LEU A 18 13.32 -25.40 -8.71
CA LEU A 18 12.02 -25.85 -8.21
C LEU A 18 11.01 -25.91 -9.37
N GLN A 19 10.72 -27.14 -9.78
CA GLN A 19 9.65 -27.50 -10.71
C GLN A 19 8.29 -27.08 -10.15
N ARG A 20 7.49 -26.36 -10.94
CA ARG A 20 6.05 -26.18 -10.71
C ARG A 20 5.27 -27.24 -11.49
N PRO A 21 4.24 -27.87 -10.91
CA PRO A 21 3.36 -28.77 -11.65
C PRO A 21 2.28 -27.97 -12.40
N THR A 22 2.02 -28.42 -13.62
CA THR A 22 0.91 -28.05 -14.50
C THR A 22 -0.38 -28.71 -14.03
N THR A 23 -1.41 -27.93 -13.70
CA THR A 23 -2.77 -28.44 -13.50
C THR A 23 -3.54 -28.39 -14.81
N GLY A 24 -3.80 -29.59 -15.36
CA GLY A 24 -4.70 -29.79 -16.49
C GLY A 24 -6.16 -29.72 -16.04
N THR A 25 -6.96 -28.98 -16.82
CA THR A 25 -8.41 -28.92 -16.75
C THR A 25 -9.04 -30.12 -17.45
N PRO A 26 -10.04 -30.81 -16.86
CA PRO A 26 -10.76 -31.86 -17.55
C PRO A 26 -11.85 -31.27 -18.45
N ILE A 27 -11.91 -31.79 -19.67
CA ILE A 27 -12.96 -31.60 -20.67
C ILE A 27 -14.19 -32.37 -20.18
N ILE A 28 -15.27 -31.67 -19.82
CA ILE A 28 -16.60 -32.26 -19.68
C ILE A 28 -17.47 -31.67 -20.78
N SER A 29 -17.68 -32.50 -21.80
CA SER A 29 -18.68 -32.35 -22.83
C SER A 29 -20.06 -32.72 -22.27
N SER A 30 -20.96 -31.74 -22.19
CA SER A 30 -22.41 -32.00 -22.11
C SER A 30 -23.16 -30.94 -22.90
N SER A 31 -23.52 -31.35 -24.12
CA SER A 31 -24.56 -30.80 -24.97
C SER A 31 -25.90 -30.74 -24.24
N SER A 32 -26.47 -29.55 -24.06
CA SER A 32 -27.92 -29.37 -24.00
C SER A 32 -28.33 -27.90 -24.18
N SER A 33 -29.06 -27.66 -25.26
CA SER A 33 -30.18 -26.71 -25.32
C SER A 33 -29.89 -25.21 -25.11
N TYR A 34 -29.48 -24.55 -26.19
CA TYR A 34 -29.63 -23.10 -26.37
C TYR A 34 -31.12 -22.70 -26.33
N ARG A 35 -31.64 -22.37 -25.15
CA ARG A 35 -32.81 -21.49 -25.01
C ARG A 35 -32.33 -20.05 -24.87
N ARG A 36 -32.46 -19.33 -25.98
CA ARG A 36 -32.49 -17.88 -26.16
C ARG A 36 -33.09 -17.17 -24.95
N TYR A 37 -32.22 -16.63 -24.09
CA TYR A 37 -32.53 -15.55 -23.17
C TYR A 37 -31.55 -14.40 -23.47
N GLU A 38 -32.01 -13.46 -24.30
CA GLU A 38 -31.45 -12.11 -24.35
C GLU A 38 -31.66 -11.46 -22.98
N ARG A 39 -30.72 -11.65 -22.06
CA ARG A 39 -30.57 -10.75 -20.92
C ARG A 39 -30.06 -9.43 -21.47
N ARG A 40 -31.01 -8.52 -21.67
CA ARG A 40 -30.82 -7.08 -21.73
C ARG A 40 -29.73 -6.68 -20.73
N ARG A 41 -28.54 -6.33 -21.25
CA ARG A 41 -27.57 -5.56 -20.48
C ARG A 41 -28.29 -4.28 -20.03
N PRO A 42 -28.26 -3.92 -18.75
CA PRO A 42 -28.71 -2.60 -18.35
C PRO A 42 -27.74 -1.63 -19.03
N VAL A 43 -28.23 -0.95 -20.07
CA VAL A 43 -27.59 0.22 -20.60
C VAL A 43 -27.70 1.24 -19.48
N SER A 44 -26.68 1.29 -18.62
CA SER A 44 -26.42 2.44 -17.76
C SER A 44 -25.94 3.57 -18.68
N SER A 45 -26.84 4.02 -19.55
CA SER A 45 -26.76 5.33 -20.18
C SER A 45 -27.08 6.33 -19.08
N SER A 46 -26.14 6.51 -18.16
CA SER A 46 -25.93 7.84 -17.64
C SER A 46 -25.76 8.72 -18.88
N ILE A 47 -26.68 9.65 -19.04
CA ILE A 47 -26.58 10.70 -20.04
C ILE A 47 -25.32 11.47 -19.66
N VAL A 48 -24.17 11.01 -20.17
CA VAL A 48 -22.92 11.72 -20.13
C VAL A 48 -23.18 12.94 -20.99
N ASN A 49 -23.48 14.03 -20.30
CA ASN A 49 -23.39 15.37 -20.84
C ASN A 49 -22.13 15.40 -21.71
N ARG A 50 -22.25 15.66 -23.02
CA ARG A 50 -21.08 15.84 -23.91
C ARG A 50 -20.19 17.01 -23.48
N GLY A 51 -20.46 17.64 -22.33
CA GLY A 51 -19.54 18.43 -21.54
C GLY A 51 -18.43 17.56 -20.95
N GLN A 52 -17.33 17.45 -21.68
CA GLN A 52 -15.98 17.10 -21.24
C GLN A 52 -15.88 16.05 -20.11
N LEU A 53 -15.74 14.78 -20.51
CA LEU A 53 -15.22 13.72 -19.64
C LEU A 53 -13.92 14.22 -18.99
N LYS A 54 -13.96 14.45 -17.67
CA LYS A 54 -12.83 14.94 -16.89
C LYS A 54 -11.98 13.75 -16.42
N ILE A 55 -10.93 13.47 -17.18
CA ILE A 55 -9.97 12.41 -16.94
C ILE A 55 -8.74 13.05 -16.26
N ASP A 56 -8.39 12.56 -15.09
CA ASP A 56 -7.33 13.04 -14.23
C ASP A 56 -6.46 11.88 -13.69
N LEU A 57 -5.42 12.19 -12.92
CA LEU A 57 -4.44 11.21 -12.43
C LEU A 57 -5.01 10.17 -11.44
N TYR A 58 -6.25 10.33 -10.99
CA TYR A 58 -6.91 9.41 -10.05
C TYR A 58 -7.92 8.50 -10.75
N ASN A 59 -8.53 8.95 -11.86
CA ASN A 59 -9.58 8.19 -12.55
C ASN A 59 -9.22 7.71 -13.96
N PHE A 60 -8.04 8.01 -14.51
CA PHE A 60 -7.69 7.63 -15.89
C PHE A 60 -7.64 6.11 -16.17
N ASP A 61 -7.42 5.29 -15.14
CA ASP A 61 -7.43 3.82 -15.25
C ASP A 61 -8.84 3.21 -15.13
N HIS A 62 -9.90 4.02 -15.04
CA HIS A 62 -11.28 3.53 -14.92
C HIS A 62 -11.81 2.97 -16.26
N ILE A 63 -12.57 1.88 -16.21
CA ILE A 63 -13.09 1.16 -17.40
C ILE A 63 -13.91 2.07 -18.32
N ASP A 64 -14.62 3.04 -17.75
CA ASP A 64 -15.43 4.02 -18.50
C ASP A 64 -14.61 4.88 -19.47
N TYR A 65 -13.29 4.93 -19.31
CA TYR A 65 -12.38 5.70 -20.16
C TYR A 65 -11.46 4.82 -21.02
N ALA A 66 -11.63 3.49 -21.01
CA ALA A 66 -10.78 2.58 -21.77
C ALA A 66 -10.77 2.89 -23.29
N ASP A 67 -11.90 3.35 -23.82
CA ASP A 67 -12.08 3.72 -25.23
C ASP A 67 -11.95 5.24 -25.47
N SER A 68 -11.49 6.01 -24.47
CA SER A 68 -11.29 7.45 -24.61
C SER A 68 -10.14 7.78 -25.56
N LYS A 69 -10.35 8.74 -26.46
CA LYS A 69 -9.29 9.28 -27.34
C LYS A 69 -8.19 10.02 -26.57
N TYR A 70 -8.49 10.55 -25.39
CA TYR A 70 -7.57 11.36 -24.59
C TYR A 70 -7.17 10.61 -23.31
N VAL A 71 -5.88 10.72 -22.95
CA VAL A 71 -5.32 10.10 -21.73
C VAL A 71 -5.64 10.92 -20.48
N LEU A 72 -5.50 12.25 -20.54
CA LEU A 72 -5.82 13.19 -19.47
C LEU A 72 -6.50 14.42 -20.07
N THR A 73 -7.53 14.93 -19.40
CA THR A 73 -8.24 16.16 -19.81
C THR A 73 -8.29 17.21 -18.70
N SER A 74 -7.92 16.85 -17.46
CA SER A 74 -7.81 17.78 -16.34
C SER A 74 -6.57 18.70 -16.49
N PRO A 75 -6.75 20.04 -16.53
CA PRO A 75 -5.64 20.98 -16.69
C PRO A 75 -4.55 20.82 -15.63
N ARG A 76 -4.93 20.65 -14.36
CA ARG A 76 -3.98 20.44 -13.25
C ARG A 76 -3.17 19.15 -13.39
N SER A 77 -3.78 18.11 -13.95
CA SER A 77 -3.10 16.84 -14.17
C SER A 77 -2.11 16.93 -15.33
N LEU A 78 -2.46 17.67 -16.38
CA LEU A 78 -1.55 17.96 -17.49
C LEU A 78 -0.38 18.84 -17.03
N GLU A 79 -0.64 19.85 -16.21
CA GLU A 79 0.39 20.72 -15.64
C GLU A 79 1.37 19.92 -14.75
N ALA A 80 0.86 19.05 -13.88
CA ALA A 80 1.72 18.20 -13.03
C ALA A 80 2.66 17.31 -13.86
N CYS A 81 2.14 16.70 -14.94
CA CYS A 81 2.95 15.92 -15.86
C CYS A 81 4.00 16.78 -16.58
N SER A 82 3.63 17.99 -16.99
CA SER A 82 4.52 18.95 -17.62
C SER A 82 5.65 19.41 -16.70
N ARG A 83 5.37 19.72 -15.41
CA ARG A 83 6.39 20.13 -14.43
C ARG A 83 7.45 19.03 -14.20
N LEU A 84 7.07 17.76 -14.33
CA LEU A 84 7.97 16.61 -14.16
C LEU A 84 8.58 16.08 -15.46
N ASN A 85 8.29 16.70 -16.61
CA ASN A 85 8.67 16.20 -17.93
C ASN A 85 8.21 14.75 -18.22
N ILE A 86 7.05 14.35 -17.67
CA ILE A 86 6.46 13.03 -17.87
C ILE A 86 5.38 13.12 -18.95
N LYS A 87 5.48 12.29 -20.00
CA LYS A 87 4.44 12.22 -21.04
C LYS A 87 3.23 11.43 -20.50
N PRO A 88 1.99 11.96 -20.57
CA PRO A 88 0.81 11.26 -20.04
C PRO A 88 0.64 9.83 -20.55
N ILE A 89 0.96 9.57 -21.83
CA ILE A 89 0.89 8.23 -22.43
C ILE A 89 1.78 7.19 -21.73
N THR A 90 2.87 7.62 -21.08
CA THR A 90 3.78 6.71 -20.35
C THR A 90 3.23 6.26 -19.00
N LEU A 91 2.14 6.87 -18.53
CA LEU A 91 1.44 6.47 -17.31
C LEU A 91 0.43 5.34 -17.54
N LEU A 92 0.12 5.02 -18.80
CA LEU A 92 -0.78 3.92 -19.13
C LEU A 92 -0.07 2.56 -19.02
N PRO A 93 -0.75 1.51 -18.53
CA PRO A 93 -0.19 0.17 -18.52
C PRO A 93 0.02 -0.33 -19.96
N LYS A 94 1.25 -0.74 -20.28
CA LYS A 94 1.59 -1.32 -21.58
C LYS A 94 1.20 -2.80 -21.65
N ARG A 95 0.70 -3.23 -22.80
CA ARG A 95 0.42 -4.65 -23.04
C ARG A 95 1.71 -5.38 -23.39
N LEU A 96 1.73 -6.70 -23.17
CA LEU A 96 2.90 -7.52 -23.51
C LEU A 96 3.25 -7.47 -25.00
N ALA A 97 2.24 -7.34 -25.87
CA ALA A 97 2.44 -7.18 -27.31
C ALA A 97 3.23 -5.88 -27.62
N ASP A 98 2.83 -4.75 -27.04
CA ASP A 98 3.52 -3.47 -27.23
C ASP A 98 4.97 -3.52 -26.74
N ILE A 99 5.23 -4.24 -25.63
CA ILE A 99 6.58 -4.43 -25.09
C ILE A 99 7.42 -5.33 -26.01
N GLN A 100 6.80 -6.36 -26.62
CA GLN A 100 7.47 -7.22 -27.58
C GLN A 100 7.85 -6.46 -28.85
N ASP A 101 6.97 -5.59 -29.33
CA ASP A 101 7.21 -4.71 -30.47
C ASP A 101 8.33 -3.69 -30.16
N ASP A 102 8.33 -3.09 -28.97
CA ASP A 102 9.38 -2.15 -28.51
C ASP A 102 10.78 -2.81 -28.48
N ILE A 103 10.86 -4.10 -28.13
CA ILE A 103 12.13 -4.85 -28.07
C ILE A 103 12.57 -5.35 -29.46
N GLY A 104 11.67 -5.34 -30.46
CA GLY A 104 11.99 -5.68 -31.85
C GLY A 104 12.46 -7.12 -32.08
N SER A 105 12.23 -8.01 -31.11
CA SER A 105 12.76 -9.38 -31.14
C SER A 105 11.63 -10.38 -30.94
N GLU A 106 11.16 -10.96 -32.05
CA GLU A 106 10.09 -11.97 -32.07
C GLU A 106 10.43 -13.23 -31.24
N LYS A 107 11.73 -13.45 -30.96
CA LYS A 107 12.25 -14.65 -30.28
C LYS A 107 12.50 -14.49 -28.78
N VAL A 108 12.08 -13.39 -28.14
CA VAL A 108 12.28 -13.20 -26.69
C VAL A 108 11.37 -14.16 -25.92
N ARG A 109 11.94 -14.87 -24.93
CA ARG A 109 11.17 -15.77 -24.07
C ARG A 109 10.11 -15.00 -23.29
N LEU A 110 8.90 -15.56 -23.22
CA LEU A 110 7.77 -15.02 -22.45
C LEU A 110 8.13 -14.66 -21.00
N SER A 111 8.99 -15.46 -20.35
CA SER A 111 9.47 -15.19 -19.00
C SER A 111 10.22 -13.86 -18.89
N THR A 112 11.04 -13.54 -19.90
CA THR A 112 11.80 -12.29 -19.95
C THR A 112 10.88 -11.10 -20.20
N LEU A 113 9.89 -11.25 -21.10
CA LEU A 113 8.88 -10.21 -21.34
C LEU A 113 8.04 -9.92 -20.10
N SER A 114 7.68 -10.94 -19.32
CA SER A 114 6.97 -10.76 -18.05
C SER A 114 7.81 -9.95 -17.05
N ASN A 115 9.09 -10.31 -16.89
CA ASN A 115 9.98 -9.59 -15.97
C ASN A 115 10.17 -8.12 -16.40
N VAL A 116 10.32 -7.86 -17.70
CA VAL A 116 10.42 -6.50 -18.23
C VAL A 116 9.13 -5.73 -17.99
N ARG A 117 7.96 -6.33 -18.25
CA ARG A 117 6.66 -5.71 -17.96
C ARG A 117 6.53 -5.36 -16.48
N ASP A 118 6.88 -6.28 -15.59
CA ASP A 118 6.73 -6.07 -14.16
C ASP A 118 7.66 -4.93 -13.68
N GLN A 119 8.89 -4.84 -14.21
CA GLN A 119 9.77 -3.70 -13.96
C GLN A 119 9.20 -2.38 -14.50
N MET A 120 8.65 -2.38 -15.71
CA MET A 120 8.02 -1.19 -16.30
C MET A 120 6.79 -0.76 -15.51
N GLU A 121 6.04 -1.69 -14.92
CA GLU A 121 4.89 -1.39 -14.07
C GLU A 121 5.32 -0.73 -12.76
N VAL A 122 6.41 -1.20 -12.14
CA VAL A 122 7.01 -0.53 -10.97
C VAL A 122 7.41 0.92 -11.32
N ASP A 123 8.08 1.11 -12.45
CA ASP A 123 8.50 2.45 -12.90
C ASP A 123 7.31 3.35 -13.23
N ARG A 124 6.26 2.79 -13.86
CA ARG A 124 5.00 3.47 -14.17
C ARG A 124 4.32 3.96 -12.89
N LEU A 125 4.17 3.08 -11.90
CA LEU A 125 3.56 3.42 -10.61
C LEU A 125 4.36 4.49 -9.87
N ALA A 126 5.69 4.42 -9.89
CA ALA A 126 6.55 5.44 -9.30
C ALA A 126 6.39 6.81 -9.99
N LYS A 127 6.32 6.84 -11.33
CA LYS A 127 6.04 8.08 -12.10
C LYS A 127 4.65 8.63 -11.79
N LEU A 128 3.64 7.76 -11.77
CA LEU A 128 2.26 8.13 -11.47
C LEU A 128 2.14 8.76 -10.08
N GLN A 129 2.79 8.17 -9.07
CA GLN A 129 2.79 8.69 -7.72
C GLN A 129 3.40 10.10 -7.64
N ARG A 130 4.56 10.33 -8.28
CA ARG A 130 5.17 11.67 -8.35
C ARG A 130 4.25 12.69 -9.02
N CYS A 131 3.58 12.32 -10.11
CA CYS A 131 2.61 13.21 -10.76
C CYS A 131 1.42 13.55 -9.85
N ARG A 132 0.93 12.60 -9.04
CA ARG A 132 -0.16 12.85 -8.08
C ARG A 132 0.26 13.84 -7.00
N GLU A 133 1.47 13.67 -6.45
CA GLU A 133 2.04 14.58 -5.46
C GLU A 133 2.22 16.00 -6.02
N GLU A 134 2.72 16.14 -7.24
CA GLU A 134 2.84 17.45 -7.91
C GLU A 134 1.46 18.09 -8.16
N ARG A 135 0.45 17.32 -8.56
CA ARG A 135 -0.92 17.83 -8.70
C ARG A 135 -1.45 18.36 -7.37
N GLU A 136 -1.16 17.69 -6.25
CA GLU A 136 -1.56 18.17 -4.93
C GLU A 136 -0.80 19.42 -4.49
N LYS A 137 0.45 19.60 -4.92
CA LYS A 137 1.19 20.86 -4.73
C LYS A 137 0.54 22.00 -5.51
N ILE A 138 0.21 21.79 -6.78
CA ILE A 138 -0.50 22.78 -7.61
C ILE A 138 -1.82 23.21 -6.95
N ILE A 139 -2.61 22.25 -6.45
CA ILE A 139 -3.87 22.57 -5.76
C ILE A 139 -3.63 23.41 -4.50
N ARG A 140 -2.59 23.12 -3.72
CA ARG A 140 -2.23 23.91 -2.53
C ARG A 140 -1.76 25.31 -2.89
N GLU A 141 -0.89 25.45 -3.89
CA GLU A 141 -0.41 26.74 -4.41
C GLU A 141 -1.57 27.61 -4.90
N GLU A 142 -2.49 27.03 -5.69
CA GLU A 142 -3.69 27.73 -6.13
C GLU A 142 -4.57 28.15 -4.95
N THR A 143 -4.81 27.26 -3.98
CA THR A 143 -5.65 27.58 -2.82
C THR A 143 -5.07 28.73 -2.00
N LEU A 144 -3.75 28.74 -1.79
CA LEU A 144 -3.04 29.83 -1.11
C LEU A 144 -3.09 31.14 -1.90
N ALA A 145 -2.93 31.08 -3.23
CA ALA A 145 -3.03 32.25 -4.11
C ALA A 145 -4.44 32.85 -4.15
N HIS A 146 -5.49 32.02 -4.06
CA HIS A 146 -6.87 32.51 -3.95
C HIS A 146 -7.15 33.11 -2.57
N ALA A 147 -6.62 32.51 -1.50
CA ALA A 147 -6.76 33.04 -0.15
C ALA A 147 -6.07 34.40 0.03
N SER A 148 -4.91 34.61 -0.59
CA SER A 148 -4.20 35.90 -0.55
C SER A 148 -4.91 36.98 -1.37
N ARG A 149 -5.42 36.64 -2.56
CA ARG A 149 -6.22 37.58 -3.39
C ARG A 149 -7.55 37.97 -2.75
N SER A 150 -8.17 37.10 -1.96
CA SER A 150 -9.42 37.41 -1.28
C SER A 150 -9.25 38.36 -0.08
N ARG A 151 -8.01 38.64 0.36
CA ARG A 151 -7.73 39.53 1.50
C ARG A 151 -7.34 40.96 1.12
N THR A 152 -7.19 41.27 -0.17
CA THR A 152 -6.87 42.62 -0.65
C THR A 152 -8.11 43.39 -1.13
N VAL A 153 -9.31 43.04 -0.65
CA VAL A 153 -10.41 44.01 -0.66
C VAL A 153 -10.07 45.04 0.41
N ASP A 154 -9.34 46.04 -0.06
CA ASP A 154 -9.01 47.26 0.65
C ASP A 154 -10.28 47.76 1.34
N PRO A 155 -10.30 47.90 2.69
CA PRO A 155 -11.41 48.59 3.34
C PRO A 155 -11.36 50.02 2.83
N GLN A 156 -12.24 50.34 1.90
CA GLN A 156 -12.42 51.71 1.43
C GLN A 156 -12.51 52.61 2.68
N PRO A 157 -11.69 53.66 2.78
CA PRO A 157 -11.80 54.59 3.89
C PRO A 157 -13.18 55.23 3.79
N THR A 158 -14.08 54.83 4.69
CA THR A 158 -15.39 55.46 4.84
C THR A 158 -15.14 56.90 5.20
N HIS A 159 -15.26 57.76 4.20
CA HIS A 159 -15.26 59.20 4.33
C HIS A 159 -16.28 59.57 5.41
N VAL A 160 -15.78 60.20 6.46
CA VAL A 160 -16.58 60.75 7.54
C VAL A 160 -17.44 61.87 6.94
N HIS A 161 -18.70 61.56 6.63
CA HIS A 161 -19.74 62.58 6.51
C HIS A 161 -20.59 62.54 7.77
N GLU A 162 -20.08 63.30 8.73
CA GLU A 162 -20.87 64.08 9.67
C GLU A 162 -21.98 64.81 8.91
N THR A 163 -23.25 64.50 9.20
CA THR A 163 -24.29 65.48 9.52
C THR A 163 -25.66 64.84 9.74
N SER A 164 -26.23 65.21 10.88
CA SER A 164 -27.63 65.60 11.05
C SER A 164 -28.73 64.54 10.93
N ILE A 165 -29.10 64.08 12.12
CA ILE A 165 -30.45 63.77 12.58
C ILE A 165 -31.52 64.56 11.79
N ARG A 166 -32.34 63.86 11.02
CA ARG A 166 -33.69 64.34 10.66
C ARG A 166 -34.69 63.19 10.72
N ARG A 167 -35.47 63.21 11.80
CA ARG A 167 -36.74 62.50 11.97
C ARG A 167 -37.67 62.79 10.78
N ARG A 168 -38.39 61.80 10.26
CA ARG A 168 -39.83 61.82 9.94
C ARG A 168 -40.32 60.47 9.32
N PRO A 169 -41.65 60.20 9.27
CA PRO A 169 -42.21 58.95 9.76
C PRO A 169 -43.02 58.15 8.70
N TYR A 170 -43.48 56.97 9.14
CA TYR A 170 -44.69 56.22 8.74
C TYR A 170 -45.56 56.74 7.58
N SER A 171 -45.75 55.89 6.58
CA SER A 171 -46.99 55.60 5.82
C SER A 171 -46.71 54.32 5.02
N GLU A 172 -47.28 53.15 5.30
CA GLU A 172 -48.67 52.68 5.19
C GLU A 172 -49.24 52.66 3.76
N THR A 173 -49.65 51.43 3.36
CA THR A 173 -50.47 51.02 2.21
C THR A 173 -49.85 51.03 0.80
N ARG A 174 -49.81 49.85 0.16
CA ARG A 174 -50.89 49.42 -0.76
C ARG A 174 -50.74 47.97 -1.22
N PHE A 175 -51.88 47.29 -1.16
CA PHE A 175 -52.24 46.05 -1.82
C PHE A 175 -52.01 46.10 -3.34
N ASN A 176 -51.67 44.95 -3.93
CA ASN A 176 -51.84 44.66 -5.35
C ASN A 176 -52.24 43.18 -5.52
N PRO A 177 -53.44 42.86 -6.03
CA PRO A 177 -53.71 41.55 -6.60
C PRO A 177 -54.12 41.63 -8.08
N SER A 178 -54.08 40.46 -8.74
CA SER A 178 -54.51 40.11 -10.12
C SER A 178 -53.39 40.16 -11.15
N SER A 179 -53.33 39.38 -12.23
CA SER A 179 -53.95 38.16 -12.80
C SER A 179 -53.57 38.17 -14.30
N SER A 180 -53.77 37.07 -15.02
CA SER A 180 -53.51 36.77 -16.47
C SER A 180 -52.11 36.19 -16.74
N LEU A 181 -51.91 34.97 -17.28
CA LEU A 181 -52.67 34.07 -18.15
C LEU A 181 -52.92 34.61 -19.56
N VAL A 182 -51.94 34.46 -20.47
CA VAL A 182 -52.12 34.24 -21.93
C VAL A 182 -50.89 33.50 -22.50
N GLN A 183 -51.18 32.56 -23.41
CA GLN A 183 -50.28 31.68 -24.18
C GLN A 183 -49.48 32.39 -25.29
N GLY A 184 -48.44 31.72 -25.79
CA GLY A 184 -47.81 31.96 -27.11
C GLY A 184 -46.35 31.48 -27.12
N LEU A 185 -46.06 30.20 -27.43
CA LEU A 185 -45.70 29.72 -28.77
C LEU A 185 -44.81 30.70 -29.55
N HIS A 186 -43.50 30.41 -29.67
CA HIS A 186 -42.73 30.44 -30.91
C HIS A 186 -41.41 29.67 -30.73
N GLU A 187 -41.08 28.89 -31.76
CA GLU A 187 -39.97 27.94 -31.92
C GLU A 187 -38.63 28.60 -32.29
N PRO A 188 -37.51 27.84 -32.36
CA PRO A 188 -36.14 28.34 -32.30
C PRO A 188 -35.52 28.64 -33.67
N THR A 189 -34.57 29.58 -33.73
CA THR A 189 -33.77 29.83 -34.94
C THR A 189 -32.26 29.73 -34.63
N THR A 190 -31.64 28.71 -35.23
CA THR A 190 -30.33 28.66 -35.91
C THR A 190 -29.05 29.29 -35.31
N ILE A 191 -28.12 28.40 -34.92
CA ILE A 191 -26.77 28.14 -35.48
C ILE A 191 -25.95 29.32 -36.09
N SER A 192 -24.67 29.38 -35.65
CA SER A 192 -23.44 29.67 -36.42
C SER A 192 -22.93 31.11 -36.47
N SER A 193 -21.75 31.34 -35.88
CA SER A 193 -20.53 31.57 -36.68
C SER A 193 -19.28 31.69 -35.80
N VAL A 194 -18.23 31.10 -36.33
CA VAL A 194 -16.84 31.00 -35.86
C VAL A 194 -16.03 32.17 -36.44
N PRO A 195 -14.99 32.68 -35.76
CA PRO A 195 -13.87 33.31 -36.43
C PRO A 195 -12.62 32.41 -36.37
N THR A 196 -12.23 31.93 -37.54
CA THR A 196 -10.94 31.32 -37.84
C THR A 196 -9.84 32.38 -37.87
N HIS A 197 -8.79 32.23 -37.05
CA HIS A 197 -7.49 32.84 -37.30
C HIS A 197 -6.41 31.77 -37.35
N SER A 198 -5.94 31.55 -38.58
CA SER A 198 -4.74 30.82 -38.98
C SER A 198 -3.52 31.72 -38.82
N HIS A 199 -2.48 31.35 -38.06
CA HIS A 199 -1.12 31.82 -38.32
C HIS A 199 -0.05 30.80 -37.88
N SER A 200 0.77 30.45 -38.88
CA SER A 200 2.21 30.23 -38.87
C SER A 200 2.84 29.15 -37.98
N SER A 201 3.24 28.09 -38.68
CA SER A 201 4.39 27.23 -38.42
C SER A 201 5.67 28.04 -38.16
N THR A 202 6.37 27.69 -37.09
CA THR A 202 7.83 27.86 -36.98
C THR A 202 8.42 26.52 -36.56
N GLY A 203 9.22 25.96 -37.46
CA GLY A 203 9.93 24.71 -37.27
C GLY A 203 11.03 24.87 -36.23
N ILE A 204 11.10 23.91 -35.31
CA ILE A 204 12.24 23.74 -34.42
C ILE A 204 12.94 22.45 -34.86
N ARG A 205 14.16 22.65 -35.37
CA ARG A 205 15.18 21.63 -35.65
C ARG A 205 15.45 20.80 -34.40
N TYR A 206 15.42 19.48 -34.55
CA TYR A 206 16.07 18.57 -33.61
C TYR A 206 17.55 18.42 -34.01
N PRO A 207 18.50 18.48 -33.06
CA PRO A 207 19.88 18.11 -33.33
C PRO A 207 20.01 16.58 -33.35
N GLU A 208 20.59 16.13 -34.45
CA GLU A 208 21.10 14.80 -34.75
C GLU A 208 22.20 14.44 -33.74
N TYR A 209 22.04 13.33 -33.03
CA TYR A 209 23.12 12.75 -32.22
C TYR A 209 23.56 11.43 -32.85
N GLU A 210 24.79 11.45 -33.35
CA GLU A 210 25.52 10.32 -33.90
C GLU A 210 25.74 9.24 -32.84
N VAL A 211 25.43 8.00 -33.19
CA VAL A 211 25.71 6.81 -32.38
C VAL A 211 27.07 6.26 -32.82
N ASN A 212 28.12 6.57 -32.06
CA ASN A 212 29.40 5.88 -32.19
C ASN A 212 29.38 4.62 -31.32
N ALA A 213 29.40 3.46 -31.99
CA ALA A 213 29.50 2.15 -31.40
C ALA A 213 30.96 1.68 -31.43
N ASP A 214 31.60 1.58 -30.26
CA ASP A 214 32.88 0.89 -30.10
C ASP A 214 32.72 -0.24 -29.08
N LEU A 215 32.69 -1.47 -29.61
CA LEU A 215 32.77 -2.73 -28.86
C LEU A 215 34.23 -3.21 -28.81
N PRO A 216 34.79 -3.54 -27.63
CA PRO A 216 36.07 -4.23 -27.56
C PRO A 216 35.93 -5.77 -27.70
N PRO A 217 37.02 -6.47 -28.10
CA PRO A 217 36.96 -7.81 -28.68
C PRO A 217 36.90 -8.94 -27.65
N ARG A 218 36.29 -10.04 -28.10
CA ARG A 218 36.12 -11.33 -27.43
C ARG A 218 37.41 -12.16 -27.52
N PRO A 219 37.97 -12.67 -26.40
CA PRO A 219 39.04 -13.65 -26.47
C PRO A 219 38.51 -15.08 -26.59
N THR A 220 39.02 -15.77 -27.60
CA THR A 220 38.90 -17.19 -27.90
C THR A 220 40.00 -17.99 -27.21
N SER A 221 39.68 -19.03 -26.44
CA SER A 221 40.49 -20.24 -26.15
C SER A 221 39.54 -21.21 -25.41
N ALA A 222 39.14 -22.40 -25.84
CA ALA A 222 39.81 -23.53 -26.49
C ALA A 222 40.91 -24.17 -25.61
N THR A 223 40.50 -24.94 -24.59
CA THR A 223 41.26 -26.11 -24.14
C THR A 223 40.32 -27.24 -23.77
N ARG A 224 40.65 -28.39 -24.35
CA ARG A 224 39.95 -29.65 -24.44
C ARG A 224 40.57 -30.58 -23.41
N SER A 225 39.79 -31.09 -22.46
CA SER A 225 40.25 -32.16 -21.57
C SER A 225 39.17 -33.23 -21.45
N THR A 226 39.46 -34.32 -22.15
CA THR A 226 38.88 -35.66 -22.04
C THR A 226 39.10 -36.22 -20.64
N VAL A 227 38.02 -36.58 -19.93
CA VAL A 227 38.08 -37.60 -18.87
C VAL A 227 36.87 -38.50 -19.00
N SER A 228 37.18 -39.77 -19.24
CA SER A 228 36.32 -40.94 -19.30
C SER A 228 35.59 -41.16 -17.98
N ASN A 229 34.30 -41.53 -18.03
CA ASN A 229 33.66 -42.26 -16.94
C ASN A 229 32.69 -43.29 -17.50
N SER A 230 32.93 -44.53 -17.10
CA SER A 230 32.21 -45.73 -17.49
C SER A 230 31.60 -46.37 -16.23
N ILE A 231 30.38 -46.89 -16.36
CA ILE A 231 29.79 -48.02 -15.59
C ILE A 231 29.31 -47.63 -14.17
N LEU A 232 28.00 -47.63 -13.83
CA LEU A 232 27.09 -48.77 -13.55
C LEU A 232 25.61 -48.31 -13.59
N LYS A 233 24.73 -48.96 -14.38
CA LYS A 233 23.72 -49.97 -13.98
C LYS A 233 22.60 -49.52 -13.01
N SER A 234 21.45 -49.19 -13.60
CA SER A 234 20.09 -49.73 -13.35
C SER A 234 19.58 -50.00 -11.90
N SER A 235 18.55 -49.24 -11.50
CA SER A 235 17.39 -49.70 -10.71
C SER A 235 16.22 -48.71 -10.92
N SER A 236 15.24 -49.04 -11.76
CA SER A 236 13.93 -49.62 -11.42
C SER A 236 13.12 -48.88 -10.34
N ALA A 237 12.22 -48.03 -10.86
CA ALA A 237 10.98 -47.49 -10.32
C ALA A 237 10.38 -48.04 -9.00
N ARG A 238 9.95 -47.10 -8.14
CA ARG A 238 8.67 -47.19 -7.40
C ARG A 238 8.17 -45.78 -7.05
N TRP A 239 7.04 -45.39 -7.63
CA TRP A 239 6.33 -44.15 -7.30
C TRP A 239 5.63 -44.30 -5.94
N PRO A 240 5.61 -43.28 -5.07
CA PRO A 240 4.81 -43.30 -3.85
C PRO A 240 3.30 -43.14 -4.18
N PRO A 241 2.40 -43.74 -3.39
CA PRO A 241 0.96 -43.58 -3.56
C PRO A 241 0.50 -42.15 -3.20
N PRO A 242 -0.58 -41.65 -3.81
CA PRO A 242 -1.14 -40.32 -3.52
C PRO A 242 -1.74 -40.27 -2.11
N VAL A 243 -1.43 -39.19 -1.40
CA VAL A 243 -1.91 -38.88 -0.05
C VAL A 243 -3.40 -38.49 -0.11
N PRO A 244 -4.26 -38.94 0.82
CA PRO A 244 -5.67 -38.54 0.84
C PRO A 244 -5.82 -37.04 1.17
N SER A 245 -6.59 -36.36 0.34
CA SER A 245 -7.09 -35.00 0.55
C SER A 245 -7.99 -34.93 1.79
N PRO A 246 -7.70 -34.09 2.80
CA PRO A 246 -8.64 -33.85 3.88
C PRO A 246 -9.65 -32.79 3.46
N TYR A 247 -10.90 -33.22 3.30
CA TYR A 247 -12.07 -32.35 3.28
C TYR A 247 -12.18 -31.58 4.61
N TYR A 248 -12.66 -30.34 4.49
CA TYR A 248 -13.18 -29.45 5.52
C TYR A 248 -13.60 -30.10 6.85
N GLN A 249 -12.93 -29.72 7.94
CA GLN A 249 -13.57 -29.61 9.25
C GLN A 249 -13.18 -28.26 9.87
N ASN A 250 -14.16 -27.36 9.88
CA ASN A 250 -14.16 -26.18 10.73
C ASN A 250 -14.21 -26.67 12.18
N GLY A 251 -13.21 -26.28 12.96
CA GLY A 251 -13.18 -26.52 14.40
C GLY A 251 -12.15 -25.58 14.99
N ASP A 252 -12.63 -24.49 15.59
CA ASP A 252 -11.87 -23.59 16.43
C ASP A 252 -11.13 -24.38 17.52
N ARG A 253 -9.84 -24.62 17.30
CA ARG A 253 -8.89 -24.96 18.35
C ARG A 253 -7.64 -24.13 18.13
N ASP A 254 -7.51 -23.11 18.97
CA ASP A 254 -6.27 -22.39 19.26
C ASP A 254 -5.24 -23.35 19.87
N ASP A 255 -4.69 -24.26 19.07
CA ASP A 255 -3.46 -24.97 19.40
C ASP A 255 -2.36 -24.46 18.48
N GLN A 256 -1.55 -23.61 19.07
CA GLN A 256 -0.39 -22.92 18.51
C GLN A 256 0.73 -23.95 18.23
N TYR A 257 0.51 -24.83 17.25
CA TYR A 257 1.50 -25.79 16.78
C TYR A 257 2.49 -25.06 15.86
N ASP A 258 3.60 -24.59 16.42
CA ASP A 258 4.71 -23.99 15.66
C ASP A 258 5.49 -25.10 14.93
N PRO A 259 5.36 -25.27 13.60
CA PRO A 259 5.98 -26.38 12.88
C PRO A 259 7.50 -26.27 12.82
N ARG A 260 8.09 -25.17 13.29
CA ARG A 260 9.54 -24.91 13.21
C ARG A 260 10.35 -25.49 14.36
N ALA A 261 9.72 -25.94 15.44
CA ALA A 261 10.45 -26.57 16.55
C ALA A 261 10.92 -28.00 16.22
N SER A 262 10.29 -28.69 15.26
CA SER A 262 10.54 -30.12 15.00
C SER A 262 11.72 -30.40 14.05
N THR A 263 12.14 -29.43 13.23
CA THR A 263 13.26 -29.61 12.29
C THR A 263 14.65 -29.41 12.92
N SER A 264 14.74 -28.75 14.07
CA SER A 264 16.02 -28.49 14.76
C SER A 264 16.58 -29.74 15.44
N ALA A 265 15.72 -30.57 16.04
CA ALA A 265 16.14 -31.76 16.79
C ALA A 265 16.83 -32.82 15.90
N HIS A 266 16.35 -33.01 14.67
CA HIS A 266 16.94 -33.95 13.72
C HIS A 266 18.33 -33.53 13.23
N PHE A 267 18.57 -32.22 13.06
CA PHE A 267 19.87 -31.72 12.61
C PHE A 267 20.99 -31.96 13.64
N VAL A 268 20.68 -31.78 14.94
CA VAL A 268 21.65 -32.01 16.01
C VAL A 268 22.05 -33.49 16.11
N ASP A 269 21.12 -34.42 15.90
CA ASP A 269 21.41 -35.86 15.90
C ASP A 269 22.19 -36.31 14.67
N ASP A 270 21.95 -35.71 13.50
CA ASP A 270 22.72 -35.99 12.29
C ASP A 270 24.17 -35.49 12.40
N VAL A 271 24.40 -34.29 12.96
CA VAL A 271 25.75 -33.79 13.25
C VAL A 271 26.47 -34.69 14.27
N ARG A 272 25.77 -35.16 15.30
CA ARG A 272 26.33 -36.08 16.31
C ARG A 272 26.72 -37.44 15.69
N ARG A 273 25.89 -37.99 14.79
CA ARG A 273 26.19 -39.25 14.07
C ARG A 273 27.39 -39.09 13.13
N LEU A 274 27.46 -37.98 12.40
CA LEU A 274 28.57 -37.68 11.49
C LEU A 274 29.89 -37.54 12.26
N ASN A 275 29.87 -36.83 13.39
CA ASN A 275 31.05 -36.66 14.25
C ASN A 275 31.55 -38.00 14.81
N LYS A 276 30.63 -38.89 15.23
CA LYS A 276 30.98 -40.25 15.67
C LYS A 276 31.54 -41.14 14.55
N SER A 277 31.09 -40.93 13.31
CA SER A 277 31.64 -41.62 12.13
C SER A 277 33.04 -41.14 11.77
N LEU A 278 33.27 -39.82 11.80
CA LEU A 278 34.59 -39.21 11.58
C LEU A 278 35.62 -39.65 12.63
N GLN A 279 35.23 -39.74 13.90
CA GLN A 279 36.10 -40.28 14.96
C GLN A 279 36.49 -41.75 14.73
N ARG A 280 35.60 -42.56 14.16
CA ARG A 280 35.89 -43.98 13.83
C ARG A 280 36.83 -44.12 12.64
N MET A 281 36.70 -43.27 11.63
CA MET A 281 37.60 -43.29 10.47
C MET A 281 38.99 -42.73 10.81
N SER A 282 39.06 -41.69 11.64
CA SER A 282 40.34 -41.08 12.04
C SER A 282 41.21 -42.01 12.90
N THR A 283 40.62 -42.91 13.67
CA THR A 283 41.36 -43.82 14.57
C THR A 283 41.89 -45.06 13.86
N SER A 284 41.24 -45.55 12.81
CA SER A 284 41.68 -46.76 12.09
C SER A 284 42.97 -46.53 11.30
N ASP A 285 43.07 -45.42 10.56
CA ASP A 285 44.24 -45.15 9.70
C ASP A 285 45.47 -44.65 10.47
N THR A 286 45.26 -44.01 11.62
CA THR A 286 46.34 -43.53 12.49
C THR A 286 46.98 -44.67 13.26
N VAL A 287 46.17 -45.60 13.80
CA VAL A 287 46.67 -46.77 14.54
C VAL A 287 47.49 -47.70 13.64
N SER A 288 47.09 -47.92 12.38
CA SER A 288 47.84 -48.74 11.43
C SER A 288 49.20 -48.11 11.05
N LYS A 289 49.24 -46.79 10.83
CA LYS A 289 50.48 -46.05 10.53
C LYS A 289 51.43 -46.00 11.73
N GLN A 290 50.89 -45.89 12.94
CA GLN A 290 51.67 -45.88 14.17
C GLN A 290 52.33 -47.24 14.43
N HIS A 291 51.58 -48.33 14.26
CA HIS A 291 52.13 -49.68 14.41
C HIS A 291 53.27 -50.00 13.43
N ASN A 292 53.16 -49.54 12.17
CA ASN A 292 54.24 -49.69 11.18
C ASN A 292 55.49 -48.86 11.54
N ASN A 293 55.29 -47.68 12.14
CA ASN A 293 56.39 -46.84 12.61
C ASN A 293 57.10 -47.47 13.83
N ASP A 294 56.35 -47.97 14.79
CA ASP A 294 56.90 -48.67 15.96
C ASP A 294 57.70 -49.90 15.56
N ARG A 295 57.20 -50.66 14.58
CA ARG A 295 57.91 -51.82 14.03
C ARG A 295 59.22 -51.44 13.34
N TYR A 296 59.25 -50.29 12.64
CA TYR A 296 60.45 -49.77 12.00
C TYR A 296 61.47 -49.25 13.03
N MET A 297 61.01 -48.56 14.07
CA MET A 297 61.87 -48.07 15.17
C MET A 297 62.50 -49.23 15.96
N ASN A 298 61.72 -50.27 16.26
CA ASN A 298 62.24 -51.49 16.88
C ASN A 298 63.25 -52.21 15.97
N GLY A 299 63.05 -52.15 14.64
CA GLY A 299 64.00 -52.66 13.66
C GLY A 299 65.33 -51.91 13.67
N LEU A 300 65.29 -50.58 13.78
CA LEU A 300 66.48 -49.74 13.92
C LEU A 300 67.24 -50.05 15.22
N GLU A 301 66.53 -50.21 16.34
CA GLU A 301 67.15 -50.52 17.63
C GLU A 301 67.85 -51.89 17.62
N ASN A 302 67.25 -52.89 16.96
CA ASN A 302 67.89 -54.18 16.73
C ASN A 302 69.16 -54.06 15.85
N VAL A 303 69.14 -53.20 14.82
CA VAL A 303 70.32 -52.96 13.97
C VAL A 303 71.45 -52.32 14.77
N LYS A 304 71.14 -51.34 15.64
CA LYS A 304 72.12 -50.75 16.56
C LYS A 304 72.74 -51.80 17.48
N GLU A 305 71.92 -52.67 18.05
CA GLU A 305 72.40 -53.75 18.93
C GLU A 305 73.31 -54.75 18.18
N ILE A 306 72.98 -55.08 16.93
CA ILE A 306 73.83 -55.93 16.07
C ILE A 306 75.18 -55.26 15.79
N ILE A 307 75.17 -53.96 15.51
CA ILE A 307 76.36 -53.14 15.24
C ILE A 307 77.26 -53.12 16.49
N GLU A 308 76.71 -52.84 17.67
CA GLU A 308 77.43 -52.83 18.96
C GLU A 308 78.03 -54.20 19.32
N ARG A 309 77.27 -55.29 19.15
CA ARG A 309 77.78 -56.66 19.35
C ARG A 309 78.90 -57.03 18.38
N ARG A 310 78.95 -56.42 17.18
CA ARG A 310 80.03 -56.65 16.21
C ARG A 310 81.30 -55.91 16.61
N ALA A 311 81.19 -54.67 17.08
CA ALA A 311 82.32 -53.91 17.64
C ALA A 311 82.93 -54.57 18.89
N ALA A 312 82.09 -55.10 19.78
CA ALA A 312 82.56 -55.83 20.95
C ALA A 312 83.38 -57.08 20.58
N ARG A 313 83.05 -57.74 19.46
CA ARG A 313 83.77 -58.93 18.96
C ARG A 313 85.08 -58.56 18.23
N SER A 314 85.11 -57.46 17.49
CA SER A 314 86.34 -57.00 16.82
C SER A 314 87.41 -56.54 17.81
N ALA A 315 87.01 -56.05 18.99
CA ALA A 315 87.93 -55.60 20.05
C ALA A 315 88.77 -56.74 20.68
N VAL A 316 88.44 -58.01 20.41
CA VAL A 316 89.10 -59.20 20.97
C VAL A 316 90.13 -59.82 19.99
N ARG A 317 90.29 -59.27 18.78
CA ARG A 317 91.24 -59.79 17.77
C ARG A 317 92.65 -59.22 17.96
N ASP A 318 93.67 -60.07 17.76
CA ASP A 318 95.08 -59.74 17.99
C ASP A 318 95.76 -58.94 16.85
N ASP A 319 95.08 -58.75 15.71
CA ASP A 319 95.60 -57.99 14.56
C ASP A 319 95.13 -56.52 14.59
N PRO A 320 96.04 -55.56 14.85
CA PRO A 320 95.69 -54.16 15.05
C PRO A 320 95.18 -53.47 13.77
N GLU A 321 95.59 -53.90 12.56
CA GLU A 321 95.15 -53.28 11.31
C GLU A 321 93.70 -53.64 10.98
N VAL A 322 93.34 -54.92 11.20
CA VAL A 322 91.96 -55.42 11.00
C VAL A 322 91.02 -54.77 12.01
N ALA A 323 91.44 -54.64 13.28
CA ALA A 323 90.65 -53.98 14.32
C ALA A 323 90.40 -52.49 14.00
N ALA A 324 91.41 -51.77 13.49
CA ALA A 324 91.26 -50.36 13.10
C ALA A 324 90.30 -50.17 11.91
N PHE A 325 90.37 -51.05 10.90
CA PHE A 325 89.44 -51.02 9.77
C PHE A 325 88.00 -51.33 10.18
N GLU A 326 87.78 -52.38 11.00
CA GLU A 326 86.46 -52.74 11.51
C GLU A 326 85.86 -51.62 12.39
N LYS A 327 86.69 -50.94 13.19
CA LYS A 327 86.29 -49.74 13.95
C LYS A 327 85.83 -48.60 13.04
N LYS A 328 86.56 -48.32 11.95
CA LYS A 328 86.15 -47.29 10.99
C LYS A 328 84.83 -47.62 10.29
N GLN A 329 84.63 -48.88 9.91
CA GLN A 329 83.35 -49.34 9.34
C GLN A 329 82.19 -49.20 10.34
N TYR A 330 82.45 -49.48 11.61
CA TYR A 330 81.49 -49.28 12.69
C TYR A 330 81.09 -47.81 12.87
N GLU A 331 82.05 -46.90 12.90
CA GLU A 331 81.79 -45.46 13.02
C GLU A 331 80.94 -44.93 11.85
N ILE A 332 81.17 -45.42 10.63
CA ILE A 332 80.36 -45.07 9.45
C ILE A 332 78.92 -45.58 9.61
N LEU A 333 78.73 -46.84 10.05
CA LEU A 333 77.41 -47.43 10.26
C LEU A 333 76.64 -46.73 11.38
N LEU A 334 77.31 -46.39 12.48
CA LEU A 334 76.71 -45.64 13.58
C LEU A 334 76.33 -44.21 13.15
N GLY A 335 77.16 -43.55 12.35
CA GLY A 335 76.85 -42.25 11.76
C GLY A 335 75.62 -42.31 10.84
N HIS A 336 75.49 -43.35 10.03
CA HIS A 336 74.30 -43.57 9.20
C HIS A 336 73.05 -43.82 10.06
N TYR A 337 73.17 -44.61 11.12
CA TYR A 337 72.10 -44.86 12.08
C TYR A 337 71.60 -43.56 12.75
N ASP A 338 72.51 -42.75 13.29
CA ASP A 338 72.18 -41.48 13.94
C ASP A 338 71.56 -40.48 12.96
N HIS A 339 72.04 -40.47 11.71
CA HIS A 339 71.48 -39.64 10.65
C HIS A 339 70.04 -40.04 10.32
N GLU A 340 69.77 -41.34 10.12
CA GLU A 340 68.43 -41.85 9.84
C GLU A 340 67.47 -41.56 11.01
N LEU A 341 67.93 -41.75 12.26
CA LEU A 341 67.14 -41.43 13.45
C LEU A 341 66.80 -39.92 13.53
N LYS A 342 67.73 -39.03 13.18
CA LYS A 342 67.49 -37.59 13.09
C LYS A 342 66.48 -37.25 12.01
N ILE A 343 66.58 -37.86 10.82
CA ILE A 343 65.62 -37.67 9.73
C ILE A 343 64.22 -38.11 10.17
N GLN A 344 64.11 -39.26 10.84
CA GLN A 344 62.82 -39.78 11.32
C GLN A 344 62.18 -38.86 12.37
N LYS A 345 62.96 -38.40 13.36
CA LYS A 345 62.49 -37.42 14.35
C LYS A 345 62.05 -36.11 13.69
N ALA A 346 62.79 -35.63 12.68
CA ALA A 346 62.41 -34.44 11.93
C ALA A 346 61.10 -34.65 11.15
N ARG A 347 60.90 -35.82 10.52
CA ARG A 347 59.66 -36.20 9.82
C ARG A 347 58.47 -36.33 10.77
N GLU A 348 58.68 -36.84 11.98
CA GLU A 348 57.62 -36.94 12.99
C GLU A 348 57.24 -35.56 13.53
N ASN A 349 58.22 -34.71 13.86
CA ASN A 349 57.96 -33.34 14.29
C ASN A 349 57.26 -32.53 13.20
N ALA A 350 57.63 -32.72 11.93
CA ALA A 350 56.94 -32.09 10.80
C ALA A 350 55.47 -32.52 10.71
N ARG A 351 55.19 -33.83 10.83
CA ARG A 351 53.82 -34.36 10.87
C ARG A 351 53.02 -33.80 12.05
N ARG A 352 53.61 -33.74 13.25
CA ARG A 352 52.95 -33.17 14.44
C ARG A 352 52.64 -31.68 14.23
N ALA A 353 53.58 -30.90 13.71
CA ALA A 353 53.38 -29.49 13.41
C ALA A 353 52.30 -29.26 12.33
N GLU A 354 52.19 -30.15 11.34
CA GLU A 354 51.10 -30.12 10.36
C GLU A 354 49.73 -30.40 11.00
N THR A 355 49.64 -31.43 11.85
CA THR A 355 48.40 -31.73 12.57
C THR A 355 47.98 -30.62 13.52
N GLU A 356 48.93 -29.96 14.19
CA GLU A 356 48.65 -28.83 15.08
C GLU A 356 48.10 -27.62 14.30
N LYS A 357 48.71 -27.29 13.15
CA LYS A 357 48.20 -26.26 12.23
C LYS A 357 46.80 -26.59 11.71
N GLU A 358 46.52 -27.87 11.45
CA GLU A 358 45.19 -28.30 11.00
C GLU A 358 44.15 -28.14 12.13
N ILE A 359 44.48 -28.54 13.35
CA ILE A 359 43.63 -28.33 14.54
C ILE A 359 43.37 -26.84 14.75
N GLU A 360 44.39 -25.99 14.64
CA GLU A 360 44.26 -24.53 14.77
C GLU A 360 43.31 -23.94 13.72
N ARG A 361 43.43 -24.37 12.45
CA ARG A 361 42.51 -23.96 11.37
C ARG A 361 41.07 -24.36 11.66
N TYR A 362 40.84 -25.60 12.12
CA TYR A 362 39.49 -26.06 12.49
C TYR A 362 38.94 -25.27 13.68
N SER A 363 39.77 -24.98 14.69
CA SER A 363 39.37 -24.16 15.83
C SER A 363 38.96 -22.74 15.41
N SER A 364 39.76 -22.11 14.53
CA SER A 364 39.44 -20.79 13.96
C SER A 364 38.13 -20.81 13.18
N LEU A 365 37.91 -21.83 12.34
CA LEU A 365 36.68 -21.97 11.56
C LEU A 365 35.44 -22.12 12.46
N LEU A 366 35.57 -22.86 13.58
CA LEU A 366 34.49 -23.00 14.56
C LEU A 366 34.21 -21.69 15.29
N HIS A 367 35.23 -20.91 15.61
CA HIS A 367 35.07 -19.58 16.21
C HIS A 367 34.34 -18.63 15.25
N ASP A 368 34.75 -18.58 13.99
CA ASP A 368 34.11 -17.75 12.95
C ASP A 368 32.64 -18.15 12.76
N LEU A 369 32.35 -19.45 12.74
CA LEU A 369 30.98 -19.95 12.64
C LEU A 369 30.16 -19.55 13.88
N SER A 370 30.72 -19.65 15.08
CA SER A 370 30.08 -19.20 16.31
C SER A 370 29.77 -17.70 16.26
N ASP A 371 30.73 -16.87 15.86
CA ASP A 371 30.53 -15.42 15.73
C ASP A 371 29.45 -15.08 14.70
N GLN A 372 29.41 -15.80 13.58
CA GLN A 372 28.35 -15.67 12.58
C GLN A 372 26.98 -16.02 13.16
N THR A 373 26.86 -17.13 13.90
CA THR A 373 25.60 -17.51 14.55
C THR A 373 25.13 -16.46 15.56
N MET A 374 26.04 -15.92 16.38
CA MET A 374 25.72 -14.85 17.33
C MET A 374 25.31 -13.56 16.63
N ALA A 375 25.96 -13.22 15.51
CA ALA A 375 25.58 -12.07 14.69
C ALA A 375 24.19 -12.26 14.07
N ASP A 376 23.86 -13.46 13.61
CA ASP A 376 22.54 -13.81 13.07
C ASP A 376 21.45 -13.73 14.12
N GLU A 377 21.69 -14.25 15.32
CA GLU A 377 20.75 -14.12 16.44
C GLU A 377 20.50 -12.66 16.82
N ARG A 378 21.55 -11.83 16.87
CA ARG A 378 21.40 -10.38 17.08
C ARG A 378 20.56 -9.73 15.99
N ARG A 379 20.81 -10.05 14.71
CA ARG A 379 20.01 -9.55 13.58
C ARG A 379 18.54 -9.99 13.71
N GLN A 380 18.28 -11.24 14.08
CA GLN A 380 16.93 -11.75 14.27
C GLN A 380 16.19 -11.09 15.44
N THR A 381 16.86 -10.89 16.57
CA THR A 381 16.25 -10.20 17.73
C THR A 381 15.92 -8.74 17.41
N GLU A 382 16.76 -8.05 16.63
CA GLU A 382 16.47 -6.69 16.17
C GLU A 382 15.27 -6.65 15.22
N LEU A 383 15.18 -7.59 14.28
CA LEU A 383 14.02 -7.72 13.40
C LEU A 383 12.73 -7.99 14.18
N ARG A 384 12.76 -8.87 15.19
CA ARG A 384 11.62 -9.13 16.08
C ARG A 384 11.19 -7.85 16.79
N ARG A 385 12.13 -7.11 17.40
CA ARG A 385 11.84 -5.81 18.03
C ARG A 385 11.22 -4.80 17.06
N LYS A 386 11.67 -4.75 15.80
CA LYS A 386 11.08 -3.88 14.77
C LYS A 386 9.66 -4.30 14.41
N VAL A 387 9.41 -5.61 14.25
CA VAL A 387 8.08 -6.15 13.98
C VAL A 387 7.12 -5.85 15.14
N ASP A 388 7.55 -6.03 16.38
CA ASP A 388 6.72 -5.75 17.56
C ASP A 388 6.40 -4.26 17.71
N LYS A 389 7.38 -3.37 17.42
CA LYS A 389 7.13 -1.93 17.36
C LYS A 389 6.08 -1.59 16.31
N LEU A 390 6.18 -2.13 15.09
CA LEU A 390 5.20 -1.90 14.02
C LEU A 390 3.82 -2.42 14.39
N ARG A 391 3.73 -3.60 15.02
CA ARG A 391 2.47 -4.16 15.53
C ARG A 391 1.85 -3.24 16.58
N HIS A 392 2.64 -2.75 17.53
CA HIS A 392 2.18 -1.84 18.56
C HIS A 392 1.68 -0.51 17.97
N THR A 393 2.44 0.10 17.06
CA THR A 393 2.04 1.33 16.38
C THR A 393 0.75 1.14 15.57
N ARG A 394 0.61 0.02 14.84
CA ARG A 394 -0.62 -0.32 14.13
C ARG A 394 -1.82 -0.44 15.08
N HIS A 395 -1.66 -1.14 16.19
CA HIS A 395 -2.71 -1.31 17.19
C HIS A 395 -3.16 0.04 17.80
N LEU A 396 -2.23 0.97 18.04
CA LEU A 396 -2.56 2.33 18.50
C LEU A 396 -3.40 3.09 17.47
N TYR A 397 -3.04 3.03 16.19
CA TYR A 397 -3.82 3.65 15.12
C TYR A 397 -5.21 3.04 14.97
N GLU A 398 -5.33 1.71 15.02
CA GLU A 398 -6.62 1.01 14.99
C GLU A 398 -7.51 1.42 16.18
N THR A 399 -6.92 1.52 17.38
CA THR A 399 -7.63 1.99 18.58
C THR A 399 -8.12 3.43 18.45
N LEU A 400 -7.27 4.32 17.91
CA LEU A 400 -7.64 5.72 17.67
C LEU A 400 -8.74 5.83 16.61
N GLN A 401 -8.64 5.05 15.53
CA GLN A 401 -9.66 5.00 14.48
C GLN A 401 -11.00 4.51 15.02
N ALA A 402 -11.00 3.48 15.87
CA ALA A 402 -12.21 2.99 16.52
C ALA A 402 -12.89 4.06 17.40
N LYS A 403 -12.12 4.80 18.21
CA LYS A 403 -12.64 5.92 19.02
C LYS A 403 -13.22 7.05 18.15
N ASN A 404 -12.54 7.40 17.06
CA ASN A 404 -13.04 8.42 16.13
C ASN A 404 -14.36 7.98 15.48
N TYR A 405 -14.49 6.70 15.13
CA TYR A 405 -15.72 6.15 14.57
C TYR A 405 -16.86 6.14 15.60
N GLU A 406 -16.58 5.75 16.85
CA GLU A 406 -17.54 5.81 17.95
C GLU A 406 -18.04 7.24 18.19
N GLN A 407 -17.14 8.22 18.19
CA GLN A 407 -17.51 9.63 18.32
C GLN A 407 -18.44 10.09 17.19
N GLN A 408 -18.16 9.69 15.95
CA GLN A 408 -19.02 10.00 14.81
C GLN A 408 -20.43 9.39 14.95
N LEU A 409 -20.51 8.15 15.46
CA LEU A 409 -21.81 7.51 15.73
C LEU A 409 -22.60 8.26 16.80
N LEU A 410 -21.95 8.70 17.87
CA LEU A 410 -22.58 9.51 18.92
C LEU A 410 -23.10 10.85 18.38
N ASP A 411 -22.30 11.55 17.57
CA ASP A 411 -22.70 12.80 16.94
C ASP A 411 -23.91 12.62 15.99
N LEU A 412 -23.94 11.51 15.24
CA LEU A 412 -25.08 11.16 14.40
C LEU A 412 -26.34 10.87 15.22
N GLN A 413 -26.21 10.13 16.33
CA GLN A 413 -27.33 9.88 17.25
C GLN A 413 -27.87 11.19 17.84
N LYS A 414 -26.97 12.09 18.27
CA LYS A 414 -27.34 13.41 18.78
C LYS A 414 -28.11 14.24 17.75
N ARG A 415 -27.61 14.31 16.50
CA ARG A 415 -28.29 15.01 15.40
C ARG A 415 -29.67 14.41 15.10
N ARG A 416 -29.81 13.08 15.15
CA ARG A 416 -31.11 12.41 14.97
C ARG A 416 -32.09 12.79 16.08
N TYR A 417 -31.62 12.88 17.32
CA TYR A 417 -32.44 13.30 18.45
C TYR A 417 -32.90 14.76 18.33
N GLU A 418 -31.98 15.67 17.99
CA GLU A 418 -32.27 17.09 17.74
C GLU A 418 -33.29 17.26 16.61
N LEU A 419 -33.09 16.59 15.47
CA LEU A 419 -34.03 16.62 14.36
C LEU A 419 -35.42 16.08 14.76
N GLY A 420 -35.47 15.05 15.59
CA GLY A 420 -36.72 14.53 16.15
C GLY A 420 -37.45 15.54 17.04
N ASN A 421 -36.72 16.33 17.83
CA ASN A 421 -37.30 17.42 18.62
C ASN A 421 -37.85 18.54 17.74
N ASP A 422 -37.11 18.94 16.70
CA ASP A 422 -37.55 19.99 15.77
C ASP A 422 -38.82 19.58 15.02
N LEU A 423 -38.90 18.32 14.59
CA LEU A 423 -40.11 17.77 13.98
C LEU A 423 -41.29 17.82 14.94
N ARG A 424 -41.12 17.39 16.20
CA ARG A 424 -42.17 17.47 17.23
C ARG A 424 -42.65 18.91 17.46
N GLN A 425 -41.73 19.88 17.50
CA GLN A 425 -42.10 21.30 17.65
C GLN A 425 -42.83 21.85 16.42
N LYS A 426 -42.43 21.45 15.20
CA LYS A 426 -43.16 21.81 13.97
C LYS A 426 -44.56 21.22 13.94
N ASP A 427 -44.72 19.97 14.37
CA ASP A 427 -46.03 19.32 14.47
C ASP A 427 -46.93 20.03 15.48
N GLN A 428 -46.41 20.40 16.65
CA GLN A 428 -47.15 21.17 17.66
C GLN A 428 -47.62 22.53 17.10
N ARG A 429 -46.73 23.27 16.42
CA ARG A 429 -47.09 24.54 15.77
C ARG A 429 -48.18 24.35 14.71
N THR A 430 -48.07 23.30 13.91
CA THR A 430 -49.05 22.98 12.88
C THR A 430 -50.42 22.64 13.49
N ARG A 431 -50.44 21.85 14.57
CA ARG A 431 -51.68 21.53 15.31
C ARG A 431 -52.32 22.78 15.90
N HIS A 432 -51.52 23.68 16.47
CA HIS A 432 -52.02 24.94 17.02
C HIS A 432 -52.64 25.81 15.92
N PHE A 433 -51.95 25.96 14.78
CA PHE A 433 -52.45 26.71 13.64
C PHE A 433 -53.78 26.15 13.09
N ILE A 434 -53.90 24.82 13.01
CA ILE A 434 -55.15 24.17 12.58
C ILE A 434 -56.28 24.46 13.57
N LYS A 435 -56.00 24.40 14.88
CA LYS A 435 -56.97 24.70 15.93
C LYS A 435 -57.46 26.15 15.84
N ASP A 436 -56.54 27.11 15.75
CA ASP A 436 -56.88 28.53 15.67
C ASP A 436 -57.68 28.85 14.41
N LYS A 437 -57.33 28.21 13.28
CA LYS A 437 -58.10 28.30 12.03
C LYS A 437 -59.52 27.78 12.21
N GLN A 438 -59.69 26.65 12.90
CA GLN A 438 -61.00 26.07 13.16
C GLN A 438 -61.85 26.98 14.05
N GLU A 439 -61.27 27.51 15.13
CA GLU A 439 -61.93 28.47 16.02
C GLU A 439 -62.36 29.75 15.27
N ALA A 440 -61.53 30.28 14.38
CA ALA A 440 -61.87 31.43 13.55
C ALA A 440 -63.00 31.15 12.54
N MET A 441 -63.02 29.96 11.94
CA MET A 441 -64.11 29.53 11.06
C MET A 441 -65.42 29.38 11.84
N ASP A 442 -65.39 28.81 13.03
CA ASP A 442 -66.58 28.61 13.86
C ASP A 442 -67.13 29.94 14.40
N LEU A 443 -66.25 30.88 14.77
CA LEU A 443 -66.65 32.26 15.09
C LEU A 443 -67.33 32.93 13.89
N SER A 444 -66.78 32.79 12.70
CA SER A 444 -67.36 33.36 11.47
C SER A 444 -68.73 32.75 11.16
N ARG A 445 -68.90 31.43 11.33
CA ARG A 445 -70.19 30.73 11.18
C ARG A 445 -71.21 31.20 12.20
N SER A 446 -70.80 31.34 13.47
CA SER A 446 -71.66 31.83 14.56
C SER A 446 -72.14 33.26 14.28
N LEU A 447 -71.25 34.15 13.85
CA LEU A 447 -71.58 35.53 13.48
C LEU A 447 -72.53 35.60 12.28
N ALA A 448 -72.27 34.78 11.25
CA ALA A 448 -73.15 34.68 10.09
C ALA A 448 -74.56 34.20 10.47
N LYS A 449 -74.66 33.21 11.37
CA LYS A 449 -75.93 32.70 11.91
C LYS A 449 -76.66 33.78 12.72
N SER A 450 -75.99 34.43 13.68
CA SER A 450 -76.56 35.53 14.46
C SER A 450 -77.05 36.69 13.56
N SER A 451 -76.31 37.00 12.50
CA SER A 451 -76.71 37.99 11.49
C SER A 451 -77.94 37.55 10.69
N GLN A 452 -78.06 36.26 10.37
CA GLN A 452 -79.23 35.69 9.71
C GLN A 452 -80.45 35.71 10.63
N ASP A 453 -80.32 35.26 11.87
CA ASP A 453 -81.38 35.26 12.87
C ASP A 453 -81.92 36.70 13.09
N LEU A 454 -81.02 37.70 13.13
CA LEU A 454 -81.42 39.11 13.20
C LEU A 454 -82.20 39.56 11.96
N ARG A 455 -81.79 39.14 10.76
CA ARG A 455 -82.54 39.44 9.52
C ARG A 455 -83.90 38.78 9.49
N GLU A 456 -84.02 37.54 9.95
CA GLU A 456 -85.30 36.81 10.05
C GLU A 456 -86.22 37.48 11.06
N TYR A 457 -85.71 37.82 12.24
CA TYR A 457 -86.44 38.62 13.23
C TYR A 457 -86.94 39.96 12.66
N LEU A 458 -86.10 40.67 11.90
CA LEU A 458 -86.47 41.91 11.22
C LEU A 458 -87.48 41.73 10.07
N ARG A 459 -87.64 40.52 9.52
CA ARG A 459 -88.71 40.19 8.57
C ARG A 459 -90.00 39.89 9.30
N GLU A 460 -89.94 39.13 10.39
CA GLU A 460 -91.12 38.72 11.19
C GLU A 460 -91.82 39.90 11.88
N THR A 461 -91.07 40.91 12.31
CA THR A 461 -91.66 42.06 13.01
C THR A 461 -92.59 42.91 12.16
N ASN A 462 -92.66 42.72 10.83
CA ASN A 462 -93.58 43.42 9.90
C ASN A 462 -93.66 44.94 10.07
N GLU A 463 -92.65 45.57 10.70
CA GLU A 463 -92.60 47.01 10.85
C GLU A 463 -92.31 47.62 9.48
N THR A 464 -93.24 48.44 9.00
CA THR A 464 -93.08 49.25 7.80
C THR A 464 -91.79 50.09 7.89
N PHE A 465 -91.15 50.34 6.76
CA PHE A 465 -89.90 51.09 6.72
C PHE A 465 -89.98 52.42 7.49
N ASP A 466 -91.14 53.08 7.41
CA ASP A 466 -91.42 54.33 8.11
C ASP A 466 -91.46 54.20 9.65
N ASP A 467 -91.94 53.07 10.18
CA ASP A 467 -91.94 52.82 11.63
C ASP A 467 -90.53 52.56 12.15
N ARG A 468 -89.71 51.86 11.37
CA ARG A 468 -88.28 51.66 11.67
C ARG A 468 -87.50 52.95 11.59
N ALA A 469 -87.76 53.79 10.59
CA ALA A 469 -87.13 55.09 10.46
C ALA A 469 -87.45 56.00 11.67
N LYS A 470 -88.72 56.05 12.09
CA LYS A 470 -89.13 56.77 13.30
C LYS A 470 -88.50 56.22 14.58
N LYS A 471 -88.42 54.90 14.74
CA LYS A 471 -87.72 54.27 15.90
C LYS A 471 -86.22 54.56 15.91
N ALA A 472 -85.56 54.54 14.75
CA ALA A 472 -84.15 54.88 14.61
C ALA A 472 -83.87 56.37 14.92
N GLU A 473 -84.77 57.26 14.51
CA GLU A 473 -84.70 58.69 14.84
C GLU A 473 -84.89 58.93 16.35
N LEU A 474 -85.86 58.24 16.98
CA LEU A 474 -86.06 58.29 18.43
C LEU A 474 -84.85 57.75 19.22
N THR A 475 -84.29 56.62 18.81
CA THR A 475 -83.14 56.01 19.50
C THR A 475 -81.86 56.81 19.32
N SER A 476 -81.59 57.34 18.12
CA SER A 476 -80.44 58.24 17.89
C SER A 476 -80.57 59.55 18.67
N SER A 477 -81.77 60.14 18.73
CA SER A 477 -82.10 61.28 19.60
C SER A 477 -81.79 61.00 21.08
N VAL A 478 -82.16 59.83 21.59
CA VAL A 478 -81.88 59.42 22.98
C VAL A 478 -80.39 59.18 23.20
N LEU A 479 -79.69 58.52 22.27
CA LEU A 479 -78.25 58.27 22.39
C LEU A 479 -77.43 59.56 22.32
N VAL A 480 -77.78 60.50 21.44
CA VAL A 480 -77.15 61.83 21.36
C VAL A 480 -77.40 62.61 22.64
N LYS A 481 -78.63 62.59 23.19
CA LYS A 481 -78.92 63.19 24.49
C LYS A 481 -78.14 62.54 25.64
N LYS A 482 -77.93 61.22 25.61
CA LYS A 482 -77.19 60.48 26.64
C LYS A 482 -75.67 60.69 26.52
N ALA A 483 -75.14 60.80 25.30
CA ALA A 483 -73.75 61.16 25.03
C ALA A 483 -73.43 62.59 25.48
N ASN A 484 -74.37 63.52 25.28
CA ASN A 484 -74.25 64.90 25.77
C ASN A 484 -74.43 65.02 27.30
N LYS A 485 -74.91 63.95 27.97
CA LYS A 485 -75.08 63.89 29.43
C LYS A 485 -74.05 62.98 30.11
N ALA A 486 -73.14 62.37 29.36
CA ALA A 486 -72.05 61.58 29.90
C ALA A 486 -70.99 62.54 30.50
N PRO A 487 -70.72 62.48 31.82
CA PRO A 487 -69.79 63.40 32.46
C PRO A 487 -68.38 63.22 31.90
N ALA A 488 -67.66 64.35 31.82
CA ALA A 488 -66.32 64.52 31.24
C ALA A 488 -65.19 63.78 32.00
N ASN A 489 -65.35 62.49 32.31
CA ASN A 489 -64.37 61.66 33.02
C ASN A 489 -63.36 60.96 32.09
N ARG A 490 -63.18 61.46 30.87
CA ARG A 490 -62.25 60.87 29.88
C ARG A 490 -60.79 61.31 30.04
N ARG A 491 -60.43 62.02 31.13
CA ARG A 491 -59.05 62.50 31.40
C ARG A 491 -58.20 61.61 32.30
N HIS A 492 -58.70 60.46 32.78
CA HIS A 492 -57.96 59.65 33.78
C HIS A 492 -57.32 58.34 33.29
N LEU A 493 -57.31 58.05 31.97
CA LEU A 493 -56.74 56.80 31.44
C LEU A 493 -55.46 56.97 30.60
N GLN A 494 -54.87 58.18 30.53
CA GLN A 494 -53.60 58.40 29.81
C GLN A 494 -52.33 58.32 30.69
N SER A 495 -52.43 58.07 32.00
CA SER A 495 -51.26 58.02 32.89
C SER A 495 -50.66 56.63 33.14
N SER A 496 -51.26 55.52 32.65
CA SER A 496 -50.83 54.16 33.03
C SER A 496 -50.03 53.38 31.96
N LEU A 497 -49.60 54.01 30.86
CA LEU A 497 -48.87 53.33 29.77
C LEU A 497 -47.42 53.84 29.60
N ARG A 498 -46.76 54.19 30.70
CA ARG A 498 -45.30 54.46 30.73
C ARG A 498 -44.64 53.71 31.90
N THR A 499 -44.48 52.41 31.73
CA THR A 499 -43.50 51.51 32.37
C THR A 499 -43.44 50.29 31.48
#